data_AF-A0A1G7L491-F1
#
_entry.id   AF-A0A1G7L491-F1
#
_cell.length_a   1.000
_cell.length_b   1.000
_cell.length_c   1.000
_cell.angle_alpha   90.00
_cell.angle_beta   90.00
_cell.angle_gamma   90.00
#
_symmetry.space_group_name_H-M   'P 1'
#
loop_
_entity.id
_entity.type
_entity.pdbx_description
1 polymer ?
#
loop_
_entity_poly.entity_id
_entity_poly.type
_entity_poly.pdbx_seq_one_letter_code
_entity_poly.pdbx_strand_id
1 'polypeptide(L)'
;MSDQRPVQAIPLISRALLVRRGELPGLVGGFAFFFCLLCSYYVLRPVRDEMGIRGGVENLEWLFTGTFVLMLGAVPLYGWLASRFSRRRLVPTVYGFFIACMAGFAVWLESGLTPAWAARAFFLWLSVFNLFVVSIFWSLMADLFDNEQAKRLFGAIAAGGSVGAIAGPGLTAALAERLGPSGLLPIAAAVLAATLPCLWVLVRWQDRHGHGGQEQGAALGGRVLDGLRSVLGSRYLQGVGGFIWLYTTLATFLYFAQAGIVADTFGDTGSRTAAFAWIDLATNTLTVGAQLFVAARLIRAVGLPATLALVPALLVGGFLVLAAAPVFAAIAAVQVVRRAGNYALARPGREMLFTPLSRSEKYKAKNVVDTLIYRGGDAIAGWLYAGLGGLGLAVPGVALVAVPISGAWAVLGWWLGRARDARVAEQAADEGGITPASAAAK
;
A
#
# COMPACT_ATOMS: atom_id res chain seq x y z
N MET A 1 -31.68 -46.54 12.92
CA MET A 1 -30.62 -46.30 11.92
C MET A 1 -29.91 -45.01 12.28
N SER A 2 -28.83 -45.13 13.04
CA SER A 2 -27.97 -44.05 13.52
C SER A 2 -26.94 -43.70 12.45
N ASP A 3 -27.09 -42.56 11.79
CA ASP A 3 -26.09 -42.04 10.84
C ASP A 3 -24.96 -41.34 11.60
N GLN A 4 -24.03 -42.14 12.13
CA GLN A 4 -22.76 -41.67 12.68
C GLN A 4 -21.84 -41.30 11.52
N ARG A 5 -21.80 -40.03 11.13
CA ARG A 5 -20.76 -39.54 10.22
C ARG A 5 -19.41 -39.48 10.96
N PRO A 6 -18.32 -39.98 10.36
CA PRO A 6 -17.02 -40.05 11.03
C PRO A 6 -16.47 -38.65 11.29
N VAL A 7 -15.97 -38.44 12.51
CA VAL A 7 -15.16 -37.27 12.90
C VAL A 7 -13.83 -37.36 12.16
N GLN A 8 -13.81 -36.94 10.89
CA GLN A 8 -12.58 -36.83 10.11
C GLN A 8 -11.67 -35.76 10.73
N ALA A 9 -10.38 -36.10 10.82
CA ALA A 9 -9.34 -35.31 11.46
C ALA A 9 -9.33 -33.87 10.94
N ILE A 10 -9.37 -32.93 11.88
CA ILE A 10 -9.31 -31.50 11.63
C ILE A 10 -7.84 -31.14 11.33
N PRO A 11 -7.50 -30.57 10.15
CA PRO A 11 -6.13 -30.16 9.86
C PRO A 11 -5.68 -29.04 10.81
N LEU A 12 -4.43 -29.10 11.29
CA LEU A 12 -3.80 -28.19 12.26
C LEU A 12 -4.07 -26.69 12.01
N ILE A 13 -4.19 -26.29 10.75
CA ILE A 13 -4.47 -24.91 10.30
C ILE A 13 -5.80 -24.37 10.87
N SER A 14 -6.82 -25.23 10.99
CA SER A 14 -8.14 -24.82 11.48
C SER A 14 -8.22 -24.67 13.01
N ARG A 15 -7.30 -25.30 13.76
CA ARG A 15 -7.13 -25.06 15.21
C ARG A 15 -6.39 -23.74 15.48
N ALA A 16 -5.44 -23.35 14.63
CA ALA A 16 -4.70 -22.09 14.77
C ALA A 16 -5.54 -20.85 14.37
N LEU A 17 -6.46 -20.99 13.42
CA LEU A 17 -7.27 -19.89 12.89
C LEU A 17 -8.73 -19.86 13.38
N LEU A 18 -9.11 -20.75 14.32
CA LEU A 18 -10.48 -20.87 14.86
C LEU A 18 -11.57 -21.00 13.75
N VAL A 19 -11.23 -21.60 12.61
CA VAL A 19 -12.08 -21.63 11.41
C VAL A 19 -13.18 -22.69 11.54
N ARG A 20 -14.44 -22.32 11.32
CA ARG A 20 -15.54 -23.30 11.27
C ARG A 20 -15.49 -24.07 9.94
N ARG A 21 -15.83 -25.36 9.93
CA ARG A 21 -15.75 -26.22 8.72
C ARG A 21 -16.49 -25.66 7.49
N GLY A 22 -17.62 -24.96 7.70
CA GLY A 22 -18.38 -24.29 6.63
C GLY A 22 -17.72 -23.03 6.07
N GLU A 23 -16.75 -22.44 6.77
CA GLU A 23 -16.07 -21.19 6.39
C GLU A 23 -14.80 -21.43 5.56
N LEU A 24 -14.30 -22.67 5.51
CA LEU A 24 -13.04 -23.01 4.85
C LEU A 24 -13.05 -22.68 3.34
N PRO A 25 -14.10 -22.96 2.55
CA PRO A 25 -14.14 -22.59 1.14
C PRO A 25 -14.10 -21.07 0.93
N GLY A 26 -14.78 -20.31 1.79
CA GLY A 26 -14.74 -18.85 1.78
C GLY A 26 -13.34 -18.31 2.09
N LEU A 27 -12.69 -18.84 3.14
CA LEU A 27 -11.33 -18.47 3.50
C LEU A 27 -10.31 -18.78 2.38
N VAL A 28 -10.31 -20.01 1.86
CA VAL A 28 -9.39 -20.41 0.78
C VAL A 28 -9.65 -19.61 -0.49
N GLY A 29 -10.92 -19.40 -0.84
CA GLY A 29 -11.31 -18.56 -1.97
C GLY A 29 -10.81 -17.12 -1.82
N GLY A 30 -10.98 -16.51 -0.66
CA GLY A 30 -10.52 -15.15 -0.35
C GLY A 30 -9.00 -15.04 -0.35
N PHE A 31 -8.31 -16.01 0.26
CA PHE A 31 -6.85 -16.10 0.26
C PHE A 31 -6.29 -16.21 -1.15
N ALA A 32 -6.80 -17.16 -1.95
CA ALA A 32 -6.34 -17.39 -3.32
C ALA A 32 -6.66 -16.21 -4.23
N PHE A 33 -7.81 -15.57 -4.05
CA PHE A 33 -8.18 -14.35 -4.77
C PHE A 33 -7.17 -13.25 -4.49
N PHE A 34 -6.89 -12.95 -3.21
CA PHE A 34 -6.00 -11.85 -2.84
C PHE A 34 -4.54 -12.14 -3.22
N PHE A 35 -4.13 -13.41 -3.12
CA PHE A 35 -2.85 -13.88 -3.65
C PHE A 35 -2.71 -13.58 -5.15
N CYS A 36 -3.67 -14.04 -5.97
CA CYS A 36 -3.63 -13.81 -7.42
C CYS A 36 -3.64 -12.31 -7.75
N LEU A 37 -4.48 -11.54 -7.07
CA LEU A 37 -4.59 -10.10 -7.27
C LEU A 37 -3.27 -9.37 -7.00
N LEU A 38 -2.67 -9.62 -5.84
CA LEU A 38 -1.41 -8.95 -5.48
C LEU A 38 -0.25 -9.50 -6.29
N CYS A 39 -0.23 -10.79 -6.61
CA CYS A 39 0.77 -11.36 -7.49
C CYS A 39 0.75 -10.64 -8.85
N SER A 40 -0.42 -10.49 -9.49
CA SER A 40 -0.57 -9.74 -10.74
C SER A 40 -0.08 -8.29 -10.62
N TYR A 41 -0.49 -7.57 -9.57
CA TYR A 41 -0.04 -6.19 -9.35
C TYR A 41 1.48 -6.08 -9.18
N TYR A 42 2.07 -6.97 -8.37
CA TYR A 42 3.49 -6.93 -8.08
C TYR A 42 4.36 -7.51 -9.19
N VAL A 43 3.81 -8.27 -10.15
CA VAL A 43 4.49 -8.56 -11.42
C VAL A 43 4.66 -7.27 -12.24
N LEU A 44 3.63 -6.44 -12.28
CA LEU A 44 3.60 -5.22 -13.10
C LEU A 44 4.30 -4.02 -12.45
N ARG A 45 4.51 -4.04 -11.13
CA ARG A 45 5.15 -2.92 -10.41
C ARG A 45 6.60 -2.67 -10.87
N PRO A 46 7.49 -3.67 -10.98
CA PRO A 46 8.82 -3.46 -11.56
C PRO A 46 8.76 -3.00 -13.02
N VAL A 47 7.80 -3.51 -13.79
CA VAL A 47 7.57 -3.06 -15.18
C VAL A 47 7.21 -1.58 -15.21
N ARG A 48 6.36 -1.10 -14.29
CA ARG A 48 6.02 0.32 -14.17
C ARG A 48 7.24 1.18 -13.87
N ASP A 49 8.10 0.71 -12.98
CA ASP A 49 9.31 1.45 -12.60
C ASP A 49 10.30 1.53 -13.77
N GLU A 50 10.41 0.48 -14.58
CA GLU A 50 11.15 0.54 -15.85
C GLU A 50 10.49 1.47 -16.88
N MET A 51 9.16 1.44 -17.01
CA MET A 51 8.43 2.35 -17.89
C MET A 51 8.59 3.82 -17.48
N GLY A 52 8.82 4.10 -16.20
CA GLY A 52 9.22 5.43 -15.73
C GLY A 52 10.54 5.89 -16.35
N ILE A 53 11.54 5.01 -16.41
CA ILE A 53 12.82 5.28 -17.07
C ILE A 53 12.63 5.39 -18.59
N ARG A 54 11.94 4.42 -19.21
CA ARG A 54 11.71 4.38 -20.66
C ARG A 54 10.87 5.56 -21.16
N GLY A 55 10.02 6.11 -20.30
CA GLY A 55 9.25 7.34 -20.54
C GLY A 55 10.08 8.62 -20.44
N GLY A 56 11.35 8.54 -20.03
CA GLY A 56 12.24 9.68 -19.78
C GLY A 56 12.36 9.98 -18.29
N VAL A 57 13.57 9.81 -17.73
CA VAL A 57 13.87 10.06 -16.31
C VAL A 57 13.67 11.53 -15.96
N GLU A 58 13.93 12.42 -16.91
CA GLU A 58 13.70 13.85 -16.86
C GLU A 58 12.22 14.26 -16.91
N ASN A 59 11.30 13.30 -17.07
CA ASN A 59 9.86 13.55 -17.11
C ASN A 59 9.13 12.90 -15.92
N LEU A 60 9.84 12.39 -14.91
CA LEU A 60 9.24 11.69 -13.79
C LEU A 60 8.32 12.62 -12.96
N GLU A 61 8.66 13.90 -12.80
CA GLU A 61 7.82 14.88 -12.13
C GLU A 61 6.45 15.07 -12.83
N TRP A 62 6.42 14.97 -14.16
CA TRP A 62 5.18 14.99 -14.94
C TRP A 62 4.38 13.70 -14.76
N LEU A 63 5.03 12.54 -14.68
CA LEU A 63 4.35 11.26 -14.42
C LEU A 63 3.71 11.22 -13.03
N PHE A 64 4.37 11.79 -12.03
CA PHE A 64 3.84 11.92 -10.68
C PHE A 64 2.70 12.94 -10.60
N THR A 65 2.84 14.08 -11.30
CA THR A 65 1.77 15.08 -11.45
C THR A 65 0.54 14.48 -12.15
N GLY A 66 0.76 13.75 -13.25
CA GLY A 66 -0.28 13.04 -13.98
C GLY A 66 -0.97 11.98 -13.10
N THR A 67 -0.20 11.23 -12.31
CA THR A 67 -0.75 10.28 -11.34
C THR A 67 -1.64 10.98 -10.32
N PHE A 68 -1.19 12.12 -9.77
CA PHE A 68 -1.98 12.89 -8.82
C PHE A 68 -3.32 13.36 -9.42
N VAL A 69 -3.29 14.00 -10.59
CA VAL A 69 -4.49 14.48 -11.29
C VAL A 69 -5.43 13.32 -11.63
N LEU A 70 -4.89 12.23 -12.15
CA LEU A 70 -5.68 11.05 -12.51
C LEU A 70 -6.32 10.42 -11.28
N MET A 71 -5.63 10.37 -10.14
CA MET A 71 -6.16 9.85 -8.88
C MET A 71 -7.29 10.73 -8.32
N LEU A 72 -7.24 12.05 -8.50
CA LEU A 72 -8.34 12.95 -8.12
C LEU A 72 -9.65 12.64 -8.87
N GLY A 73 -9.57 12.16 -10.11
CA GLY A 73 -10.73 11.70 -10.88
C GLY A 73 -11.09 10.24 -10.61
N ALA A 74 -10.10 9.36 -10.46
CA ALA A 74 -10.29 7.92 -10.28
C ALA A 74 -10.99 7.56 -8.97
N VAL A 75 -10.66 8.23 -7.86
CA VAL A 75 -11.28 7.99 -6.54
C VAL A 75 -12.79 8.24 -6.54
N PRO A 76 -13.31 9.42 -6.97
CA PRO A 76 -14.76 9.64 -7.03
C PRO A 76 -15.44 8.77 -8.08
N LEU A 77 -14.79 8.48 -9.21
CA LEU A 77 -15.31 7.56 -10.22
C LEU A 77 -15.52 6.16 -9.64
N TYR A 78 -14.54 5.64 -8.88
CA TYR A 78 -14.67 4.38 -8.16
C TYR A 78 -15.82 4.43 -7.16
N GLY A 79 -15.94 5.50 -6.36
CA GLY A 79 -17.04 5.68 -5.40
C GLY A 79 -18.41 5.62 -6.07
N TRP A 80 -18.56 6.28 -7.22
CA TRP A 80 -19.80 6.27 -8.01
C TRP A 80 -20.11 4.89 -8.62
N LEU A 81 -19.10 4.20 -9.16
CA LEU A 81 -19.24 2.83 -9.67
C LEU A 81 -19.68 1.86 -8.55
N ALA A 82 -19.04 1.96 -7.39
CA ALA A 82 -19.30 1.11 -6.23
C ALA A 82 -20.67 1.34 -5.58
N SER A 83 -21.26 2.54 -5.76
CA SER A 83 -22.62 2.84 -5.32
C SER A 83 -23.69 2.39 -6.32
N ARG A 84 -23.37 2.30 -7.62
CA ARG A 84 -24.35 2.01 -8.68
C ARG A 84 -24.45 0.52 -9.04
N PHE A 85 -23.36 -0.22 -8.94
CA PHE A 85 -23.29 -1.61 -9.41
C PHE A 85 -23.12 -2.59 -8.26
N SER A 86 -23.77 -3.76 -8.36
CA SER A 86 -23.53 -4.86 -7.43
C SER A 86 -22.12 -5.42 -7.61
N ARG A 87 -21.45 -5.70 -6.50
CA ARG A 87 -20.01 -6.01 -6.48
C ARG A 87 -19.72 -7.32 -7.23
N ARG A 88 -20.68 -8.24 -7.23
CA ARG A 88 -20.68 -9.49 -8.03
C ARG A 88 -20.54 -9.26 -9.54
N ARG A 89 -21.12 -8.17 -10.08
CA ARG A 89 -20.99 -7.80 -11.50
C ARG A 89 -19.82 -6.86 -11.74
N LEU A 90 -19.53 -5.98 -10.79
CA LEU A 90 -18.45 -5.01 -10.91
C LEU A 90 -17.08 -5.69 -11.00
N VAL A 91 -16.83 -6.75 -10.21
CA VAL A 91 -15.53 -7.45 -10.20
C VAL A 91 -15.17 -8.04 -11.57
N PRO A 92 -15.98 -8.92 -12.22
CA PRO A 92 -15.62 -9.47 -13.52
C PRO A 92 -15.49 -8.40 -14.61
N THR A 93 -16.35 -7.39 -14.62
CA THR A 93 -16.32 -6.33 -15.64
C THR A 93 -15.05 -5.49 -15.53
N VAL A 94 -14.71 -5.02 -14.32
CA VAL A 94 -13.53 -4.16 -14.13
C VAL A 94 -12.24 -4.97 -14.31
N TYR A 95 -12.19 -6.21 -13.84
CA TYR A 95 -10.99 -7.03 -13.97
C TYR A 95 -10.81 -7.48 -15.42
N GLY A 96 -11.90 -7.83 -16.12
CA GLY A 96 -11.88 -8.10 -17.56
C GLY A 96 -11.41 -6.89 -18.38
N PHE A 97 -11.86 -5.68 -18.03
CA PHE A 97 -11.36 -4.45 -18.64
C PHE A 97 -9.84 -4.30 -18.45
N PHE A 98 -9.32 -4.49 -17.23
CA PHE A 98 -7.88 -4.38 -16.99
C PHE A 98 -7.07 -5.48 -17.67
N ILE A 99 -7.60 -6.71 -17.76
CA ILE A 99 -6.99 -7.81 -18.53
C ILE A 99 -6.88 -7.41 -20.02
N ALA A 100 -7.96 -6.86 -20.60
CA ALA A 100 -7.94 -6.37 -21.98
C ALA A 100 -6.94 -5.21 -22.16
N CYS A 101 -6.84 -4.29 -21.21
CA CYS A 101 -5.82 -3.24 -21.23
C CYS A 101 -4.40 -3.82 -21.19
N MET A 102 -4.13 -4.84 -20.37
CA MET A 102 -2.81 -5.51 -20.33
C MET A 102 -2.47 -6.11 -21.70
N ALA A 103 -3.41 -6.75 -22.37
CA ALA A 103 -3.20 -7.25 -23.74
C ALA A 103 -2.92 -6.09 -24.73
N GLY A 104 -3.68 -5.01 -24.65
CA GLY A 104 -3.46 -3.82 -25.49
C GLY A 104 -2.09 -3.17 -25.27
N PHE A 105 -1.65 -3.04 -24.01
CA PHE A 105 -0.32 -2.53 -23.69
C PHE A 105 0.80 -3.47 -24.13
N ALA A 106 0.61 -4.79 -24.05
CA ALA A 106 1.59 -5.75 -24.55
C ALA A 106 1.83 -5.53 -26.05
N VAL A 107 0.75 -5.44 -26.84
CA VAL A 107 0.82 -5.17 -28.28
C VAL A 107 1.41 -3.79 -28.56
N TRP A 108 1.01 -2.74 -27.83
CA TRP A 108 1.52 -1.39 -28.06
C TRP A 108 3.02 -1.28 -27.76
N LEU A 109 3.48 -1.87 -26.66
CA LEU A 109 4.90 -1.86 -26.29
C LEU A 109 5.76 -2.67 -27.27
N GLU A 110 5.25 -3.78 -27.79
CA GLU A 110 5.93 -4.61 -28.80
C GLU A 110 5.95 -3.97 -30.18
N SER A 111 4.90 -3.22 -30.55
CA SER A 111 4.82 -2.54 -31.85
C SER A 111 5.93 -1.51 -32.07
N GLY A 112 6.58 -1.04 -31.00
CA GLY A 112 7.57 0.03 -31.07
C GLY A 112 6.99 1.40 -31.45
N LEU A 113 5.67 1.53 -31.57
CA LEU A 113 5.00 2.79 -31.91
C LEU A 113 5.00 3.73 -30.70
N THR A 114 5.68 4.86 -30.82
CA THR A 114 5.75 5.90 -29.77
C THR A 114 6.09 5.33 -28.38
N PRO A 115 7.24 4.64 -28.23
CA PRO A 115 7.51 3.79 -27.06
C PRO A 115 7.54 4.57 -25.74
N ALA A 116 7.99 5.83 -25.78
CA ALA A 116 7.97 6.72 -24.62
C ALA A 116 6.53 7.04 -24.15
N TRP A 117 5.60 7.28 -25.07
CA TRP A 117 4.20 7.55 -24.71
C TRP A 117 3.47 6.30 -24.23
N ALA A 118 3.74 5.14 -24.83
CA ALA A 118 3.25 3.86 -24.32
C ALA A 118 3.70 3.61 -22.87
N ALA A 119 4.98 3.85 -22.58
CA ALA A 119 5.56 3.73 -21.24
C ALA A 119 4.91 4.69 -20.23
N ARG A 120 4.76 5.98 -20.60
CA ARG A 120 4.09 6.99 -19.77
C ARG A 120 2.62 6.66 -19.49
N ALA A 121 1.89 6.23 -20.53
CA ALA A 121 0.50 5.82 -20.39
C ALA A 121 0.36 4.59 -19.49
N PHE A 122 1.24 3.59 -19.63
CA PHE A 122 1.28 2.41 -18.77
C PHE A 122 1.56 2.78 -17.31
N PHE A 123 2.50 3.70 -17.07
CA PHE A 123 2.84 4.19 -15.72
C PHE A 123 1.62 4.76 -14.99
N LEU A 124 0.87 5.64 -15.67
CA LEU A 124 -0.34 6.27 -15.15
C LEU A 124 -1.46 5.24 -14.97
N TRP A 125 -1.65 4.38 -15.96
CA TRP A 125 -2.66 3.31 -15.94
C TRP A 125 -2.46 2.36 -14.76
N LEU A 126 -1.23 1.93 -14.46
CA LEU A 126 -1.00 1.00 -13.34
C LEU A 126 -1.35 1.62 -11.98
N SER A 127 -1.20 2.94 -11.85
CA SER A 127 -1.59 3.65 -10.63
C SER A 127 -3.10 3.59 -10.39
N VAL A 128 -3.90 3.72 -11.45
CA VAL A 128 -5.37 3.56 -11.41
C VAL A 128 -5.75 2.10 -11.19
N PHE A 129 -5.12 1.19 -11.92
CA PHE A 129 -5.32 -0.25 -11.78
C PHE A 129 -5.25 -0.68 -10.31
N ASN A 130 -4.15 -0.36 -9.63
CA ASN A 130 -3.92 -0.76 -8.25
C ASN A 130 -5.01 -0.23 -7.29
N LEU A 131 -5.43 1.03 -7.46
CA LEU A 131 -6.51 1.60 -6.67
C LEU A 131 -7.81 0.78 -6.84
N PHE A 132 -8.21 0.54 -8.08
CA PHE A 132 -9.47 -0.13 -8.38
C PHE A 132 -9.47 -1.59 -7.93
N VAL A 133 -8.44 -2.37 -8.29
CA VAL A 133 -8.46 -3.81 -8.00
C VAL A 133 -8.48 -4.08 -6.50
N VAL A 134 -7.64 -3.39 -5.72
CA VAL A 134 -7.55 -3.58 -4.26
C VAL A 134 -8.81 -3.08 -3.56
N SER A 135 -9.36 -1.93 -3.97
CA SER A 135 -10.56 -1.38 -3.33
C SER A 135 -11.78 -2.25 -3.60
N ILE A 136 -11.98 -2.70 -4.85
CA ILE A 136 -13.05 -3.63 -5.22
C ILE A 136 -12.95 -4.93 -4.43
N PHE A 137 -11.74 -5.47 -4.25
CA PHE A 137 -11.53 -6.69 -3.48
C PHE A 137 -11.99 -6.55 -2.03
N TRP A 138 -11.54 -5.49 -1.33
CA TRP A 138 -11.91 -5.32 0.08
C TRP A 138 -13.40 -5.00 0.25
N SER A 139 -14.00 -4.27 -0.70
CA SER A 139 -15.46 -4.10 -0.72
C SER A 139 -16.19 -5.42 -0.91
N LEU A 140 -15.72 -6.29 -1.82
CA LEU A 140 -16.29 -7.61 -2.00
C LEU A 140 -16.15 -8.44 -0.72
N MET A 141 -14.99 -8.47 -0.07
CA MET A 141 -14.80 -9.22 1.18
C MET A 141 -15.73 -8.71 2.29
N ALA A 142 -15.92 -7.41 2.41
CA ALA A 142 -16.86 -6.83 3.37
C ALA A 142 -18.33 -7.19 3.07
N ASP A 143 -18.69 -7.36 1.80
CA ASP A 143 -20.05 -7.78 1.39
C ASP A 143 -20.27 -9.31 1.56
N LEU A 144 -19.20 -10.12 1.54
CA LEU A 144 -19.27 -11.58 1.60
C LEU A 144 -19.20 -12.16 3.02
N PHE A 145 -18.47 -11.52 3.92
CA PHE A 145 -18.20 -12.01 5.27
C PHE A 145 -18.92 -11.16 6.32
N ASP A 146 -19.51 -11.81 7.32
CA ASP A 146 -20.10 -11.11 8.45
C ASP A 146 -19.02 -10.51 9.39
N ASN A 147 -19.46 -9.70 10.35
CA ASN A 147 -18.55 -9.02 11.29
C ASN A 147 -17.74 -9.98 12.17
N GLU A 148 -18.26 -11.17 12.52
CA GLU A 148 -17.53 -12.14 13.35
C GLU A 148 -16.46 -12.88 12.53
N GLN A 149 -16.83 -13.29 11.32
CA GLN A 149 -15.96 -13.90 10.34
C GLN A 149 -14.84 -12.93 9.94
N ALA A 150 -15.16 -11.66 9.67
CA ALA A 150 -14.17 -10.66 9.28
C ALA A 150 -13.06 -10.50 10.35
N LYS A 151 -13.43 -10.42 11.64
CA LYS A 151 -12.46 -10.31 12.76
C LYS A 151 -11.48 -11.48 12.82
N ARG A 152 -11.92 -12.69 12.42
CA ARG A 152 -11.13 -13.92 12.52
C ARG A 152 -10.37 -14.26 11.24
N LEU A 153 -10.99 -14.04 10.08
CA LEU A 153 -10.54 -14.55 8.79
C LEU A 153 -9.77 -13.51 7.96
N PHE A 154 -10.02 -12.20 8.13
CA PHE A 154 -9.38 -11.18 7.29
C PHE A 154 -7.87 -11.14 7.46
N GLY A 155 -7.33 -11.47 8.64
CA GLY A 155 -5.88 -11.61 8.84
C GLY A 155 -5.28 -12.71 7.97
N ALA A 156 -5.92 -13.88 7.92
CA ALA A 156 -5.49 -14.98 7.06
C ALA A 156 -5.67 -14.65 5.57
N ILE A 157 -6.78 -14.03 5.17
CA ILE A 157 -7.01 -13.56 3.80
C ILE A 157 -5.93 -12.55 3.39
N ALA A 158 -5.61 -11.58 4.26
CA ALA A 158 -4.56 -10.59 4.02
C ALA A 158 -3.17 -11.21 3.86
N ALA A 159 -2.89 -12.32 4.56
CA ALA A 159 -1.65 -13.08 4.38
C ALA A 159 -1.52 -13.59 2.94
N GLY A 160 -2.61 -13.97 2.27
CA GLY A 160 -2.60 -14.35 0.85
C GLY A 160 -2.05 -13.24 -0.05
N GLY A 161 -2.47 -12.00 0.20
CA GLY A 161 -1.92 -10.84 -0.52
C GLY A 161 -0.45 -10.60 -0.25
N SER A 162 0.03 -10.88 0.97
CA SER A 162 1.45 -10.78 1.32
C SER A 162 2.30 -11.84 0.60
N VAL A 163 1.80 -13.07 0.52
CA VAL A 163 2.45 -14.14 -0.27
C VAL A 163 2.43 -13.78 -1.75
N GLY A 164 1.34 -13.21 -2.27
CA GLY A 164 1.26 -12.72 -3.64
C GLY A 164 2.26 -11.59 -3.92
N ALA A 165 2.45 -10.69 -2.96
CA ALA A 165 3.42 -9.59 -3.05
C ALA A 165 4.89 -10.05 -3.04
N ILE A 166 5.17 -11.28 -2.58
CA ILE A 166 6.49 -11.92 -2.67
C ILE A 166 6.58 -12.72 -3.98
N ALA A 167 5.55 -13.49 -4.32
CA ALA A 167 5.52 -14.32 -5.52
C ALA A 167 5.60 -13.48 -6.82
N GLY A 168 4.91 -12.34 -6.88
CA GLY A 168 4.88 -11.47 -8.05
C GLY A 168 6.26 -10.97 -8.47
N PRO A 169 7.02 -10.27 -7.60
CA PRO A 169 8.36 -9.82 -7.93
C PRO A 169 9.33 -10.99 -8.09
N GLY A 170 9.12 -12.13 -7.42
CA GLY A 170 9.89 -13.35 -7.67
C GLY A 170 9.72 -13.87 -9.10
N LEU A 171 8.49 -13.87 -9.61
CA LEU A 171 8.20 -14.24 -11.00
C LEU A 171 8.83 -13.26 -11.99
N THR A 172 8.73 -11.95 -11.70
CA THR A 172 9.38 -10.92 -12.53
C THR A 172 10.89 -11.04 -12.50
N ALA A 173 11.52 -11.21 -11.34
CA ALA A 173 12.97 -11.36 -11.22
C ALA A 173 13.49 -12.58 -11.99
N ALA A 174 12.73 -13.67 -12.05
CA ALA A 174 13.11 -14.88 -12.79
C ALA A 174 12.93 -14.76 -14.32
N LEU A 175 12.01 -13.93 -14.78
CA LEU A 175 11.57 -13.92 -16.18
C LEU A 175 11.88 -12.61 -16.94
N ALA A 176 12.12 -11.50 -16.25
CA ALA A 176 12.24 -10.17 -16.85
C ALA A 176 13.40 -10.07 -17.86
N GLU A 177 14.57 -10.65 -17.57
CA GLU A 177 15.71 -10.64 -18.49
C GLU A 177 15.44 -11.47 -19.77
N ARG A 178 14.60 -12.50 -19.67
CA ARG A 178 14.31 -13.42 -20.78
C ARG A 178 13.15 -12.95 -21.65
N LEU A 179 12.09 -12.44 -21.03
CA LEU A 179 10.83 -12.09 -21.69
C LEU A 179 10.69 -10.58 -21.94
N GLY A 180 11.52 -9.76 -21.28
CA GLY A 180 11.33 -8.32 -21.22
C GLY A 180 10.02 -7.93 -20.50
N PRO A 181 9.72 -6.63 -20.41
CA PRO A 181 8.50 -6.16 -19.75
C PRO A 181 7.23 -6.54 -20.50
N SER A 182 7.22 -6.51 -21.84
CA SER A 182 6.01 -6.84 -22.62
C SER A 182 5.58 -8.29 -22.41
N GLY A 183 6.54 -9.23 -22.34
CA GLY A 183 6.25 -10.64 -22.08
C GLY A 183 5.73 -10.93 -20.66
N LEU A 184 5.91 -10.02 -19.71
CA LEU A 184 5.34 -10.14 -18.35
C LEU A 184 3.86 -9.73 -18.28
N LEU A 185 3.36 -8.90 -19.21
CA LEU A 185 1.98 -8.45 -19.21
C LEU A 185 0.96 -9.59 -19.40
N PRO A 186 1.15 -10.53 -20.36
CA PRO A 186 0.29 -11.71 -20.47
C PRO A 186 0.30 -12.60 -19.23
N ILE A 187 1.45 -12.70 -18.55
CA ILE A 187 1.57 -13.47 -17.31
C ILE A 187 0.76 -12.80 -16.19
N ALA A 188 0.92 -11.48 -16.01
CA ALA A 188 0.14 -10.73 -15.04
C ALA A 188 -1.37 -10.78 -15.34
N ALA A 189 -1.75 -10.77 -16.63
CA ALA A 189 -3.13 -10.89 -17.09
C ALA A 189 -3.71 -12.29 -16.78
N ALA A 190 -2.95 -13.36 -17.01
CA ALA A 190 -3.36 -14.72 -16.68
C ALA A 190 -3.53 -14.91 -15.17
N VAL A 191 -2.60 -14.38 -14.37
CA VAL A 191 -2.70 -14.40 -12.90
C VAL A 191 -3.90 -13.58 -12.42
N LEU A 192 -4.19 -12.43 -13.03
CA LEU A 192 -5.40 -11.66 -12.71
C LEU A 192 -6.68 -12.43 -13.11
N ALA A 193 -6.69 -13.09 -14.27
CA ALA A 193 -7.81 -13.90 -14.72
C ALA A 193 -8.11 -15.08 -13.76
N ALA A 194 -7.08 -15.62 -13.10
CA ALA A 194 -7.22 -16.65 -12.07
C ALA A 194 -8.03 -16.19 -10.84
N THR A 195 -8.25 -14.88 -10.65
CA THR A 195 -9.18 -14.37 -9.62
C THR A 195 -10.65 -14.66 -9.95
N LEU A 196 -11.02 -14.85 -11.22
CA LEU A 196 -12.40 -15.08 -11.65
C LEU A 196 -12.95 -16.45 -11.18
N PRO A 197 -12.21 -17.57 -11.31
CA PRO A 197 -12.56 -18.82 -10.63
C PRO A 197 -12.67 -18.67 -9.11
N CYS A 198 -11.77 -17.92 -8.46
CA CYS A 198 -11.86 -17.68 -7.01
C CYS A 198 -13.14 -16.93 -6.63
N LEU A 199 -13.53 -15.93 -7.43
CA LEU A 199 -14.80 -15.20 -7.28
C LEU A 199 -15.98 -16.17 -7.37
N TRP A 200 -15.97 -17.06 -8.35
CA TRP A 200 -17.04 -18.03 -8.55
C TRP A 200 -17.22 -18.96 -7.36
N VAL A 201 -16.11 -19.43 -6.77
CA VAL A 201 -16.13 -20.23 -5.53
C VAL A 201 -16.69 -19.43 -4.37
N LEU A 202 -16.24 -18.18 -4.21
CA LEU A 202 -16.70 -17.27 -3.14
C LEU A 202 -18.19 -16.96 -3.22
N VAL A 203 -18.69 -16.65 -4.42
CA VAL A 203 -20.12 -16.36 -4.66
C VAL A 203 -20.97 -17.60 -4.40
N ARG A 204 -20.56 -18.78 -4.92
CA ARG A 204 -21.28 -20.04 -4.64
C ARG A 204 -21.26 -20.43 -3.17
N TRP A 205 -20.17 -20.13 -2.47
CA TRP A 205 -20.06 -20.36 -1.04
C TRP A 205 -21.05 -19.46 -0.27
N GLN A 206 -21.10 -18.17 -0.61
CA GLN A 206 -22.05 -17.22 -0.02
C GLN A 206 -23.50 -17.61 -0.32
N ASP A 207 -23.83 -18.01 -1.54
CA ASP A 207 -25.20 -18.42 -1.90
C ASP A 207 -25.69 -19.64 -1.09
N ARG A 208 -24.76 -20.47 -0.60
CA ARG A 208 -25.07 -21.66 0.23
C ARG A 208 -25.10 -21.40 1.73
N HIS A 209 -24.42 -20.36 2.22
CA HIS A 209 -24.24 -20.09 3.65
C HIS A 209 -24.79 -18.71 4.08
N GLY A 210 -25.34 -17.94 3.14
CA GLY A 210 -25.78 -16.57 3.37
C GLY A 210 -27.07 -16.51 4.17
N HIS A 211 -26.99 -16.02 5.41
CA HIS A 211 -28.07 -15.22 5.98
C HIS A 211 -28.01 -13.83 5.32
N GLY A 212 -29.16 -13.36 4.80
CA GLY A 212 -29.28 -12.14 4.01
C GLY A 212 -28.48 -10.98 4.60
N GLY A 213 -27.54 -10.45 3.83
CA GLY A 213 -26.69 -9.34 4.25
C GLY A 213 -27.55 -8.15 4.63
N GLN A 214 -27.54 -7.79 5.91
CA GLN A 214 -27.92 -6.47 6.34
C GLN A 214 -27.06 -5.47 5.56
N GLU A 215 -27.72 -4.54 4.87
CA GLU A 215 -27.13 -3.28 4.46
C GLU A 215 -26.65 -2.56 5.73
N GLN A 216 -25.37 -2.71 6.08
CA GLN A 216 -24.78 -1.96 7.18
C GLN A 216 -23.45 -1.37 6.79
N GLY A 217 -23.54 -0.08 6.53
CA GLY A 217 -22.44 0.86 6.42
C GLY A 217 -22.94 2.09 5.72
N ALA A 218 -23.88 2.83 6.34
CA ALA A 218 -24.26 4.17 5.91
C ALA A 218 -22.98 4.90 5.49
N ALA A 219 -22.92 5.31 4.23
CA ALA A 219 -21.80 6.09 3.73
C ALA A 219 -21.65 7.27 4.69
N LEU A 220 -20.53 7.32 5.43
CA LEU A 220 -20.21 8.48 6.26
C LEU A 220 -20.03 9.65 5.30
N GLY A 221 -21.11 10.40 5.08
CA GLY A 221 -21.11 11.62 4.30
C GLY A 221 -20.23 12.64 4.99
N GLY A 222 -19.21 13.11 4.29
CA GLY A 222 -18.38 14.23 4.72
C GLY A 222 -17.77 14.89 3.48
N ARG A 223 -17.86 16.21 3.39
CA ARG A 223 -17.26 16.96 2.27
C ARG A 223 -15.75 16.97 2.50
N VAL A 224 -14.96 16.80 1.44
CA VAL A 224 -13.48 16.83 1.49
C VAL A 224 -12.96 18.11 2.16
N LEU A 225 -13.68 19.24 1.97
CA LEU A 225 -13.38 20.51 2.64
C LEU A 225 -13.44 20.44 4.17
N ASP A 226 -14.33 19.63 4.75
CA ASP A 226 -14.44 19.51 6.21
C ASP A 226 -13.22 18.76 6.79
N GLY A 227 -12.63 17.87 6.01
CA GLY A 227 -11.36 17.22 6.35
C GLY A 227 -10.16 18.16 6.29
N LEU A 228 -10.10 19.03 5.28
CA LEU A 228 -9.08 20.07 5.18
C LEU A 228 -9.13 21.02 6.39
N ARG A 229 -10.32 21.50 6.75
CA ARG A 229 -10.51 22.36 7.93
C ARG A 229 -10.10 21.66 9.23
N SER A 230 -10.43 20.38 9.39
CA SER A 230 -10.06 19.59 10.56
C SER A 230 -8.54 19.44 10.70
N VAL A 231 -7.83 19.13 9.60
CA VAL A 231 -6.37 19.03 9.61
C VAL A 231 -5.73 20.37 9.93
N LEU A 232 -6.20 21.46 9.33
CA LEU A 232 -5.66 22.80 9.56
C LEU A 232 -5.99 23.35 10.96
N GLY A 233 -7.07 22.90 11.60
CA GLY A 233 -7.47 23.36 12.93
C GLY A 233 -6.73 22.70 14.10
N SER A 234 -6.01 21.59 13.88
CA SER A 234 -5.37 20.83 14.95
C SER A 234 -3.86 20.70 14.74
N ARG A 235 -3.06 21.26 15.66
CA ARG A 235 -1.58 21.15 15.65
C ARG A 235 -1.09 19.70 15.57
N TYR A 236 -1.83 18.77 16.18
CA TYR A 236 -1.50 17.35 16.11
C TYR A 236 -1.74 16.76 14.71
N LEU A 237 -2.88 17.07 14.08
CA LEU A 237 -3.17 16.63 12.70
C LEU A 237 -2.26 17.30 11.67
N GLN A 238 -1.88 18.55 11.88
CA GLN A 238 -0.83 19.21 11.08
C GLN A 238 0.50 18.46 11.19
N GLY A 239 0.89 18.04 12.41
CA GLY A 239 2.07 17.21 12.62
C GLY A 239 2.00 15.87 11.88
N VAL A 240 0.85 15.19 11.91
CA VAL A 240 0.63 13.95 11.14
C VAL A 240 0.71 14.21 9.64
N GLY A 241 0.13 15.30 9.15
CA GLY A 241 0.25 15.73 7.76
C GLY A 241 1.71 16.00 7.35
N GLY A 242 2.45 16.73 8.17
CA GLY A 242 3.88 16.99 7.98
C GLY A 242 4.73 15.72 7.99
N PHE A 243 4.42 14.77 8.87
CA PHE A 243 5.09 13.47 8.92
C PHE A 243 4.94 12.69 7.61
N ILE A 244 3.74 12.71 7.01
CA ILE A 244 3.52 12.04 5.72
C ILE A 244 4.17 12.81 4.59
N TRP A 245 4.08 14.14 4.58
CA TRP A 245 4.70 14.95 3.55
C TRP A 245 6.22 14.79 3.50
N LEU A 246 6.89 14.74 4.66
CA LEU A 246 8.32 14.44 4.74
C LEU A 246 8.62 13.03 4.24
N TYR A 247 7.82 12.04 4.65
CA TYR A 247 7.94 10.67 4.14
C TYR A 247 7.82 10.60 2.61
N THR A 248 6.80 11.23 2.02
CA THR A 248 6.60 11.24 0.55
C THR A 248 7.74 11.97 -0.14
N THR A 249 8.25 13.05 0.45
CA THR A 249 9.39 13.79 -0.12
C THR A 249 10.63 12.90 -0.22
N LEU A 250 11.03 12.27 0.88
CA LEU A 250 12.19 11.37 0.92
C LEU A 250 11.98 10.12 0.06
N ALA A 251 10.75 9.60 0.01
CA ALA A 251 10.37 8.48 -0.84
C ALA A 251 10.54 8.81 -2.33
N THR A 252 10.08 9.98 -2.75
CA THR A 252 10.18 10.46 -4.14
C THR A 252 11.63 10.76 -4.50
N PHE A 253 12.40 11.38 -3.62
CA PHE A 253 13.83 11.63 -3.87
C PHE A 253 14.59 10.33 -4.12
N LEU A 254 14.39 9.33 -3.26
CA LEU A 254 15.00 8.00 -3.46
C LEU A 254 14.47 7.30 -4.71
N TYR A 255 13.20 7.50 -5.07
CA TYR A 255 12.65 6.95 -6.31
C TYR A 255 13.33 7.54 -7.56
N PHE A 256 13.49 8.87 -7.62
CA PHE A 256 14.10 9.56 -8.76
C PHE A 256 15.59 9.26 -8.84
N ALA A 257 16.30 9.26 -7.72
CA ALA A 257 17.70 8.84 -7.65
C ALA A 257 17.87 7.37 -8.09
N GLN A 258 16.98 6.47 -7.65
CA GLN A 258 16.98 5.07 -8.09
C GLN A 258 16.75 4.96 -9.60
N ALA A 259 15.80 5.71 -10.17
CA ALA A 259 15.51 5.68 -11.59
C ALA A 259 16.73 6.12 -12.42
N GLY A 260 17.41 7.20 -12.04
CA GLY A 260 18.64 7.65 -12.69
C GLY A 260 19.77 6.62 -12.57
N ILE A 261 20.08 6.17 -11.36
CA ILE A 261 21.15 5.17 -11.13
C ILE A 261 20.89 3.88 -11.91
N VAL A 262 19.65 3.38 -11.93
CA VAL A 262 19.29 2.16 -12.67
C VAL A 262 19.38 2.38 -14.18
N ALA A 263 18.99 3.56 -14.68
CA ALA A 263 19.12 3.91 -16.09
C ALA A 263 20.59 3.90 -16.54
N ASP A 264 21.48 4.45 -15.71
CA ASP A 264 22.92 4.54 -15.99
C ASP A 264 23.66 3.20 -15.80
N THR A 265 23.20 2.36 -14.86
CA THR A 265 23.87 1.10 -14.53
C THR A 265 23.51 -0.05 -15.49
N PHE A 266 22.24 -0.14 -15.89
CA PHE A 266 21.74 -1.25 -16.71
C PHE A 266 21.36 -0.75 -18.09
N GLY A 267 21.95 -1.34 -19.14
CA GLY A 267 21.73 -0.91 -20.52
C GLY A 267 20.42 -1.40 -21.15
N ASP A 268 19.91 -2.56 -20.71
CA ASP A 268 18.69 -3.16 -21.25
C ASP A 268 17.50 -3.10 -20.29
N THR A 269 16.32 -3.02 -20.88
CA THR A 269 15.04 -2.91 -20.21
C THR A 269 14.67 -4.16 -19.38
N GLY A 270 15.13 -5.35 -19.78
CA GLY A 270 14.93 -6.60 -19.02
C GLY A 270 15.67 -6.58 -17.69
N SER A 271 16.96 -6.26 -17.70
CA SER A 271 17.81 -6.14 -16.51
C SER A 271 17.34 -5.03 -15.57
N ARG A 272 16.91 -3.87 -16.10
CA ARG A 272 16.30 -2.80 -15.28
C ARG A 272 15.05 -3.30 -14.55
N THR A 273 14.18 -4.02 -15.26
CA THR A 273 12.97 -4.61 -14.68
C THR A 273 13.30 -5.66 -13.63
N ALA A 274 14.29 -6.53 -13.88
CA ALA A 274 14.77 -7.52 -12.93
C ALA A 274 15.37 -6.86 -11.67
N ALA A 275 16.14 -5.79 -11.83
CA ALA A 275 16.71 -5.02 -10.72
C ALA A 275 15.62 -4.45 -9.80
N PHE A 276 14.58 -3.83 -10.36
CA PHE A 276 13.42 -3.38 -9.59
C PHE A 276 12.67 -4.54 -8.92
N ALA A 277 12.55 -5.67 -9.60
CA ALA A 277 11.90 -6.86 -9.06
C ALA A 277 12.66 -7.46 -7.86
N TRP A 278 13.99 -7.46 -7.89
CA TRP A 278 14.81 -7.87 -6.75
C TRP A 278 14.64 -6.94 -5.54
N ILE A 279 14.61 -5.62 -5.77
CA ILE A 279 14.32 -4.64 -4.71
C ILE A 279 12.94 -4.89 -4.11
N ASP A 280 11.93 -5.13 -4.95
CA ASP A 280 10.56 -5.42 -4.53
C ASP A 280 10.46 -6.75 -3.76
N LEU A 281 11.14 -7.81 -4.22
CA LEU A 281 11.18 -9.11 -3.56
C LEU A 281 11.82 -9.02 -2.18
N ALA A 282 12.98 -8.38 -2.09
CA ALA A 282 13.68 -8.16 -0.83
C ALA A 282 12.83 -7.32 0.14
N THR A 283 12.21 -6.25 -0.37
CA THR A 283 11.31 -5.39 0.40
C THR A 283 10.14 -6.18 0.98
N ASN A 284 9.40 -6.93 0.17
CA ASN A 284 8.21 -7.64 0.62
C ASN A 284 8.55 -8.78 1.58
N THR A 285 9.63 -9.52 1.30
CA THR A 285 10.12 -10.60 2.17
C THR A 285 10.54 -10.04 3.53
N LEU A 286 11.32 -8.96 3.55
CA LEU A 286 11.74 -8.31 4.78
C LEU A 286 10.56 -7.69 5.54
N THR A 287 9.58 -7.13 4.81
CA THR A 287 8.36 -6.58 5.42
C THR A 287 7.60 -7.65 6.18
N VAL A 288 7.33 -8.80 5.55
CA VAL A 288 6.60 -9.90 6.18
C VAL A 288 7.38 -10.45 7.38
N GLY A 289 8.69 -10.67 7.23
CA GLY A 289 9.55 -11.09 8.35
C GLY A 289 9.51 -10.09 9.52
N ALA A 290 9.66 -8.80 9.23
CA ALA A 290 9.61 -7.75 10.24
C ALA A 290 8.22 -7.64 10.90
N GLN A 291 7.13 -7.80 10.15
CA GLN A 291 5.77 -7.79 10.72
C GLN A 291 5.52 -8.97 11.67
N LEU A 292 6.00 -10.17 11.32
CA LEU A 292 5.81 -11.37 12.14
C LEU A 292 6.71 -11.39 13.38
N PHE A 293 7.96 -10.96 13.24
CA PHE A 293 8.98 -11.14 14.28
C PHE A 293 9.35 -9.86 15.02
N VAL A 294 9.33 -8.69 14.36
CA VAL A 294 9.93 -7.46 14.91
C VAL A 294 8.89 -6.45 15.38
N ALA A 295 7.86 -6.16 14.57
CA ALA A 295 6.99 -4.98 14.76
C ALA A 295 6.38 -4.88 16.16
N ALA A 296 5.65 -5.92 16.60
CA ALA A 296 5.01 -5.92 17.92
C ALA A 296 6.03 -5.93 19.08
N ARG A 297 7.15 -6.63 18.92
CA ARG A 297 8.21 -6.71 19.95
C ARG A 297 8.91 -5.37 20.12
N LEU A 298 9.22 -4.71 19.00
CA LEU A 298 9.87 -3.40 19.00
C LEU A 298 9.00 -2.34 19.67
N ILE A 299 7.72 -2.23 19.28
CA ILE A 299 6.80 -1.25 19.88
C ILE A 299 6.66 -1.47 21.39
N ARG A 300 6.62 -2.73 21.86
CA ARG A 300 6.56 -3.04 23.30
C ARG A 300 7.87 -2.73 24.03
N ALA A 301 9.02 -2.92 23.38
CA ALA A 301 10.32 -2.75 24.00
C ALA A 301 10.76 -1.28 24.09
N VAL A 302 10.58 -0.49 23.03
CA VAL A 302 11.09 0.89 22.95
C VAL A 302 9.99 1.96 22.85
N GLY A 303 8.72 1.55 22.77
CA GLY A 303 7.58 2.45 22.64
C GLY A 303 7.30 2.92 21.21
N LEU A 304 6.12 3.51 21.03
CA LEU A 304 5.68 4.09 19.75
C LEU A 304 6.57 5.28 19.29
N PRO A 305 7.00 6.23 20.17
CA PRO A 305 7.83 7.36 19.75
C PRO A 305 9.13 6.94 19.06
N ALA A 306 9.88 6.01 19.68
CA ALA A 306 11.13 5.52 19.11
C ALA A 306 10.89 4.70 17.84
N THR A 307 9.81 3.91 17.78
CA THR A 307 9.46 3.15 16.58
C THR A 307 9.17 4.05 15.38
N LEU A 308 8.45 5.16 15.58
CA LEU A 308 8.16 6.13 14.51
C LEU A 308 9.41 6.89 14.03
N ALA A 309 10.38 7.11 14.91
CA ALA A 309 11.64 7.79 14.58
C ALA A 309 12.69 6.88 13.94
N LEU A 310 12.57 5.56 14.10
CA LEU A 310 13.58 4.58 13.67
C LEU A 310 13.86 4.63 12.17
N VAL A 311 12.83 4.50 11.33
CA VAL A 311 12.99 4.48 9.86
C VAL A 311 13.57 5.81 9.34
N PRO A 312 13.04 6.99 9.74
CA PRO A 312 13.67 8.27 9.41
C PRO A 312 15.14 8.37 9.85
N ALA A 313 15.48 7.90 11.05
CA ALA A 313 16.86 7.93 11.55
C ALA A 313 17.79 7.02 10.72
N LEU A 314 17.32 5.84 10.31
CA LEU A 314 18.06 4.96 9.40
C LEU A 314 18.26 5.62 8.02
N LEU A 315 17.29 6.41 7.55
CA LEU A 315 17.43 7.15 6.30
C LEU A 315 18.51 8.23 6.34
N VAL A 316 18.78 8.86 7.50
CA VAL A 316 19.92 9.79 7.63
C VAL A 316 21.22 9.09 7.20
N GLY A 317 21.49 7.90 7.74
CA GLY A 317 22.65 7.10 7.34
C GLY A 317 22.56 6.65 5.87
N GLY A 318 21.38 6.24 5.42
CA GLY A 318 21.17 5.83 4.03
C GLY A 318 21.47 6.94 3.00
N PHE A 319 21.02 8.17 3.25
CA PHE A 319 21.32 9.31 2.38
C PHE A 319 22.80 9.73 2.45
N LEU A 320 23.45 9.63 3.62
CA LEU A 320 24.89 9.86 3.72
C LEU A 320 25.69 8.85 2.90
N VAL A 321 25.31 7.56 2.96
CA VAL A 321 25.92 6.51 2.12
C VAL A 321 25.68 6.79 0.64
N LEU A 322 24.46 7.19 0.25
CA LEU A 322 24.13 7.51 -1.14
C LEU A 322 24.89 8.75 -1.65
N ALA A 323 25.13 9.74 -0.77
CA ALA A 323 25.94 10.90 -1.09
C ALA A 323 27.41 10.53 -1.33
N ALA A 324 27.96 9.59 -0.54
CA ALA A 324 29.33 9.13 -0.70
C ALA A 324 29.50 8.16 -1.89
N ALA A 325 28.53 7.30 -2.12
CA ALA A 325 28.58 6.23 -3.13
C ALA A 325 27.22 6.08 -3.84
N PRO A 326 26.95 6.86 -4.91
CA PRO A 326 25.71 6.81 -5.66
C PRO A 326 25.65 5.62 -6.62
N VAL A 327 25.80 4.40 -6.09
CA VAL A 327 25.81 3.14 -6.85
C VAL A 327 24.53 2.34 -6.61
N PHE A 328 24.20 1.43 -7.54
CA PHE A 328 22.98 0.62 -7.48
C PHE A 328 22.81 -0.12 -6.14
N ALA A 329 23.88 -0.75 -5.62
CA ALA A 329 23.82 -1.48 -4.36
C ALA A 329 23.43 -0.59 -3.17
N ALA A 330 23.95 0.65 -3.11
CA ALA A 330 23.63 1.59 -2.05
C ALA A 330 22.16 2.02 -2.11
N ILE A 331 21.67 2.45 -3.28
CA ILE A 331 20.27 2.87 -3.43
C ILE A 331 19.29 1.71 -3.21
N ALA A 332 19.63 0.50 -3.66
CA ALA A 332 18.83 -0.70 -3.43
C ALA A 332 18.70 -1.01 -1.94
N ALA A 333 19.81 -0.99 -1.19
CA ALA A 333 19.79 -1.22 0.26
C ALA A 333 18.95 -0.18 1.00
N VAL A 334 19.13 1.11 0.69
CA VAL A 334 18.35 2.20 1.29
C VAL A 334 16.87 2.06 0.98
N GLN A 335 16.52 1.70 -0.26
CA GLN A 335 15.13 1.51 -0.67
C GLN A 335 14.47 0.31 0.02
N VAL A 336 15.17 -0.82 0.16
CA VAL A 336 14.68 -1.99 0.90
C VAL A 336 14.44 -1.62 2.36
N VAL A 337 15.41 -0.99 3.04
CA VAL A 337 15.27 -0.56 4.44
C VAL A 337 14.11 0.42 4.61
N ARG A 338 14.03 1.45 3.78
CA ARG A 338 12.95 2.45 3.83
C ARG A 338 11.59 1.81 3.66
N ARG A 339 11.42 1.02 2.60
CA ARG A 339 10.11 0.47 2.22
C ARG A 339 9.67 -0.59 3.20
N ALA A 340 10.57 -1.51 3.59
CA ALA A 340 10.26 -2.53 4.58
C ALA A 340 9.97 -1.91 5.95
N GLY A 341 10.79 -0.95 6.39
CA GLY A 341 10.54 -0.19 7.62
C GLY A 341 9.21 0.57 7.58
N ASN A 342 8.87 1.19 6.44
CA ASN A 342 7.59 1.86 6.29
C ASN A 342 6.40 0.89 6.40
N TYR A 343 6.42 -0.22 5.66
CA TYR A 343 5.31 -1.15 5.64
C TYR A 343 5.18 -1.98 6.93
N ALA A 344 6.30 -2.31 7.59
CA ALA A 344 6.31 -3.10 8.80
C ALA A 344 6.10 -2.28 10.08
N LEU A 345 6.60 -1.03 10.12
CA LEU A 345 6.64 -0.23 11.36
C LEU A 345 5.91 1.11 11.21
N ALA A 346 6.32 1.96 10.26
CA ALA A 346 5.83 3.34 10.21
C ALA A 346 4.34 3.41 9.87
N ARG A 347 3.85 2.58 8.93
CA ARG A 347 2.44 2.54 8.56
C ARG A 347 1.55 2.05 9.71
N PRO A 348 1.81 0.92 10.38
CA PRO A 348 1.08 0.55 11.60
C PRO A 348 1.17 1.60 12.71
N GLY A 349 2.37 2.15 12.96
CA GLY A 349 2.56 3.21 13.97
C GLY A 349 1.75 4.46 13.66
N ARG A 350 1.68 4.85 12.38
CA ARG A 350 0.82 5.94 11.90
C ARG A 350 -0.66 5.66 12.18
N GLU A 351 -1.14 4.44 11.94
CA GLU A 351 -2.53 4.09 12.27
C GLU A 351 -2.81 4.21 13.79
N MET A 352 -1.81 3.92 14.63
CA MET A 352 -1.91 4.14 16.08
C MET A 352 -2.03 5.62 16.46
N LEU A 353 -1.47 6.55 15.68
CA LEU A 353 -1.63 8.00 15.90
C LEU A 353 -3.08 8.48 15.76
N PHE A 354 -3.93 7.74 15.03
CA PHE A 354 -5.36 8.06 14.88
C PHE A 354 -6.24 7.37 15.92
N THR A 355 -5.67 6.59 16.86
CA THR A 355 -6.46 5.92 17.91
C THR A 355 -7.13 6.85 18.92
N PRO A 356 -6.52 7.95 19.39
CA PRO A 356 -7.16 8.84 20.37
C PRO A 356 -8.15 9.84 19.75
N LEU A 357 -8.32 9.84 18.41
CA LEU A 357 -9.18 10.82 17.74
C LEU A 357 -10.63 10.36 17.69
N SER A 358 -11.57 11.31 17.72
CA SER A 358 -12.98 11.00 17.56
C SER A 358 -13.28 10.37 16.19
N ARG A 359 -14.39 9.63 16.08
CA ARG A 359 -14.77 8.93 14.83
C ARG A 359 -14.93 9.90 13.64
N SER A 360 -15.44 11.11 13.89
CA SER A 360 -15.64 12.14 12.87
C SER A 360 -14.32 12.75 12.39
N GLU A 361 -13.41 13.07 13.31
CA GLU A 361 -12.06 13.58 12.99
C GLU A 361 -11.25 12.54 12.22
N LYS A 362 -11.29 11.27 12.67
CA LYS A 362 -10.58 10.17 12.01
C LYS A 362 -11.02 10.00 10.56
N TYR A 363 -12.33 9.99 10.29
CA TYR A 363 -12.86 9.82 8.94
C TYR A 363 -12.47 10.99 8.01
N LYS A 364 -12.66 12.22 8.50
CA LYS A 364 -12.39 13.45 7.74
C LYS A 364 -10.90 13.65 7.47
N ALA A 365 -10.05 13.50 8.49
CA ALA A 365 -8.61 13.69 8.36
C ALA A 365 -7.95 12.60 7.51
N LYS A 366 -8.35 11.33 7.69
CA LYS A 366 -7.70 10.20 7.01
C LYS A 366 -7.80 10.29 5.49
N ASN A 367 -8.97 10.67 4.95
CA ASN A 367 -9.14 10.82 3.50
C ASN A 367 -8.25 11.93 2.91
N VAL A 368 -8.14 13.07 3.59
CA VAL A 368 -7.24 14.17 3.16
C VAL A 368 -5.78 13.75 3.24
N VAL A 369 -5.41 13.10 4.33
CA VAL A 369 -4.04 12.66 4.59
C VAL A 369 -3.59 11.58 3.59
N ASP A 370 -4.41 10.54 3.36
CA ASP A 370 -4.06 9.42 2.48
C ASP A 370 -4.19 9.77 0.98
N THR A 371 -5.04 10.74 0.59
CA THR A 371 -5.21 11.13 -0.82
C THR A 371 -4.45 12.40 -1.15
N LEU A 372 -4.81 13.53 -0.53
CA LEU A 372 -4.30 14.84 -0.91
C LEU A 372 -2.86 15.03 -0.47
N ILE A 373 -2.55 14.78 0.80
CA ILE A 373 -1.20 14.98 1.33
C ILE A 373 -0.23 13.96 0.76
N TYR A 374 -0.63 12.68 0.71
CA TYR A 374 0.25 11.64 0.18
C TYR A 374 0.52 11.84 -1.32
N ARG A 375 -0.53 11.88 -2.16
CA ARG A 375 -0.34 11.96 -3.63
C ARG A 375 0.11 13.34 -4.09
N GLY A 376 -0.41 14.39 -3.47
CA GLY A 376 0.06 15.76 -3.72
C GLY A 376 1.49 15.96 -3.23
N GLY A 377 1.85 15.34 -2.10
CA GLY A 377 3.22 15.31 -1.59
C GLY A 377 4.19 14.65 -2.56
N ASP A 378 3.81 13.51 -3.16
CA ASP A 378 4.65 12.85 -4.17
C ASP A 378 4.88 13.78 -5.40
N ALA A 379 3.84 14.47 -5.88
CA ALA A 379 3.93 15.39 -7.01
C ALA A 379 4.79 16.64 -6.71
N ILE A 380 4.56 17.28 -5.56
CA ILE A 380 5.37 18.43 -5.10
C ILE A 380 6.83 18.01 -4.93
N ALA A 381 7.07 16.85 -4.34
CA ALA A 381 8.43 16.32 -4.16
C ALA A 381 9.15 16.06 -5.48
N GLY A 382 8.42 15.60 -6.52
CA GLY A 382 8.99 15.45 -7.87
C GLY A 382 9.51 16.78 -8.42
N TRP A 383 8.72 17.85 -8.30
CA TRP A 383 9.14 19.19 -8.71
C TRP A 383 10.25 19.77 -7.82
N LEU A 384 10.25 19.49 -6.51
CA LEU A 384 11.36 19.86 -5.63
C LEU A 384 12.67 19.17 -6.07
N TYR A 385 12.62 17.87 -6.38
CA TYR A 385 13.77 17.13 -6.88
C TYR A 385 14.27 17.70 -8.21
N ALA A 386 13.36 17.92 -9.17
CA ALA A 386 13.69 18.53 -10.46
C ALA A 386 14.28 19.94 -10.31
N GLY A 387 13.74 20.75 -9.39
CA GLY A 387 14.26 22.08 -9.06
C GLY A 387 15.67 22.04 -8.49
N LEU A 388 15.97 21.09 -7.58
CA LEU A 388 17.35 20.88 -7.09
C LEU A 388 18.29 20.45 -8.23
N GLY A 389 17.83 19.60 -9.14
CA GLY A 389 18.57 19.23 -10.35
C GLY A 389 18.84 20.44 -11.26
N GLY A 390 17.86 21.33 -11.42
CA GLY A 390 18.00 22.59 -12.17
C GLY A 390 19.00 23.57 -11.56
N LEU A 391 19.25 23.47 -10.25
CA LEU A 391 20.33 24.20 -9.56
C LEU A 391 21.71 23.52 -9.71
N GLY A 392 21.81 22.42 -10.47
CA GLY A 392 23.04 21.68 -10.72
C GLY A 392 23.37 20.59 -9.69
N LEU A 393 22.45 20.27 -8.77
CA LEU A 393 22.67 19.20 -7.81
C LEU A 393 22.45 17.84 -8.47
N ALA A 394 23.53 17.07 -8.61
CA ALA A 394 23.45 15.64 -8.93
C ALA A 394 22.91 14.83 -7.73
N VAL A 395 22.71 13.51 -7.92
CA VAL A 395 22.20 12.59 -6.89
C VAL A 395 22.90 12.77 -5.53
N PRO A 396 24.24 12.89 -5.43
CA PRO A 396 24.91 13.15 -4.16
C PRO A 396 24.47 14.45 -3.46
N GLY A 397 24.33 15.54 -4.21
CA GLY A 397 23.89 16.83 -3.67
C GLY A 397 22.46 16.76 -3.14
N VAL A 398 21.56 16.13 -3.89
CA VAL A 398 20.17 15.92 -3.44
C VAL A 398 20.12 15.01 -2.21
N ALA A 399 20.97 13.99 -2.14
CA ALA A 399 21.07 13.12 -0.96
C ALA A 399 21.52 13.90 0.28
N LEU A 400 22.48 14.83 0.16
CA LEU A 400 22.89 15.71 1.27
C LEU A 400 21.76 16.65 1.72
N VAL A 401 20.93 17.16 0.81
CA VAL A 401 19.72 17.94 1.17
C VAL A 401 18.68 17.08 1.89
N ALA A 402 18.57 15.80 1.55
CA ALA A 402 17.64 14.86 2.18
C ALA A 402 18.04 14.46 3.61
N VAL A 403 19.31 14.61 4.00
CA VAL A 403 19.81 14.31 5.35
C VAL A 403 19.10 15.13 6.44
N PRO A 404 19.10 16.48 6.42
CA PRO A 404 18.38 17.27 7.42
C PRO A 404 16.87 17.05 7.37
N ILE A 405 16.30 16.81 6.19
CA ILE A 405 14.86 16.48 6.03
C ILE A 405 14.53 15.16 6.75
N SER A 406 15.40 14.14 6.63
CA SER A 406 15.26 12.86 7.34
C SER A 406 15.39 13.02 8.85
N GLY A 407 16.31 13.88 9.31
CA GLY A 407 16.44 14.23 10.73
C GLY A 407 15.19 14.91 11.29
N ALA A 408 14.66 15.90 10.57
CA ALA A 408 13.40 16.56 10.92
C ALA A 408 12.23 15.56 10.97
N TRP A 409 12.19 14.61 10.03
CA TRP A 409 11.18 13.55 10.01
C TRP A 409 11.30 12.61 11.23
N ALA A 410 12.52 12.29 11.68
CA ALA A 410 12.78 11.49 12.88
C ALA A 410 12.26 12.20 14.15
N VAL A 411 12.63 13.48 14.30
CA VAL A 411 12.21 14.31 15.44
C VAL A 411 10.69 14.44 15.48
N LEU A 412 10.06 14.69 14.33
CA LEU A 412 8.61 14.80 14.23
C LEU A 412 7.89 13.48 14.57
N GLY A 413 8.41 12.34 14.09
CA GLY A 413 7.87 11.02 14.43
C GLY A 413 7.92 10.72 15.92
N TRP A 414 9.05 11.06 16.57
CA TRP A 414 9.19 10.91 18.01
C TRP A 414 8.26 11.83 18.79
N TRP A 415 8.16 13.10 18.39
CA TRP A 415 7.25 14.07 19.01
C TRP A 415 5.78 13.63 18.89
N LEU A 416 5.37 13.15 17.71
CA LEU A 416 4.01 12.64 17.47
C LEU A 416 3.68 11.44 18.36
N GLY A 417 4.62 10.50 18.51
CA GLY A 417 4.44 9.37 19.42
C GLY A 417 4.20 9.84 20.87
N ARG A 418 5.00 10.79 21.37
CA ARG A 418 4.83 11.35 22.72
C ARG A 418 3.52 12.12 22.87
N ALA A 419 3.16 12.92 21.88
CA ALA A 419 1.91 13.66 21.88
C ALA A 419 0.69 12.73 21.88
N ARG A 420 0.77 11.59 21.20
CA ARG A 420 -0.26 10.54 21.25
C ARG A 420 -0.35 9.93 22.64
N ASP A 421 0.77 9.56 23.25
CA ASP A 421 0.78 8.91 24.57
C ASP A 421 0.24 9.84 25.66
N ALA A 422 0.55 11.15 25.58
CA ALA A 422 -0.04 12.16 26.45
C ALA A 422 -1.57 12.24 26.31
N ARG A 423 -2.09 12.28 25.08
CA ARG A 423 -3.55 12.31 24.82
C ARG A 423 -4.28 11.07 25.33
N VAL A 424 -3.66 9.90 25.20
CA VAL A 424 -4.24 8.65 25.71
C VAL A 424 -4.27 8.65 27.25
N ALA A 425 -3.24 9.20 27.90
CA ALA A 425 -3.21 9.35 29.35
C ALA A 425 -4.28 10.34 29.85
N GLU A 426 -4.47 11.48 29.16
CA GLU A 426 -5.53 12.44 29.46
C GLU A 426 -6.93 11.82 29.35
N GLN A 427 -7.21 11.09 28.26
CA GLN A 427 -8.50 10.39 28.07
C GLN A 427 -8.77 9.36 29.16
N ALA A 428 -7.75 8.60 29.57
CA ALA A 428 -7.87 7.64 30.66
C ALA A 428 -8.14 8.32 32.02
N ALA A 429 -7.58 9.52 32.23
CA ALA A 429 -7.83 10.30 33.45
C ALA A 429 -9.25 10.87 33.48
N ASP A 430 -9.77 11.35 32.35
CA ASP A 430 -11.16 11.85 32.23
C ASP A 430 -12.20 10.72 32.42
N GLU A 431 -11.95 9.52 31.89
CA GLU A 431 -12.81 8.35 32.07
C GLU A 431 -12.75 7.78 33.50
N GLY A 432 -11.57 7.82 34.13
CA GLY A 432 -11.37 7.39 35.53
C GLY A 432 -11.82 8.42 36.58
N GLY A 433 -12.06 9.66 36.16
CA GLY A 433 -12.47 10.79 37.01
C GLY A 433 -13.99 10.90 37.28
N ILE A 434 -14.80 9.95 36.84
CA ILE A 434 -16.22 9.88 37.22
C ILE A 434 -16.32 9.40 38.68
N THR A 435 -16.18 10.33 39.62
CA THR A 435 -16.51 10.15 41.03
C THR A 435 -17.98 9.71 41.19
N PRO A 436 -18.29 8.75 42.09
CA PRO A 436 -19.66 8.36 42.40
C PRO A 436 -20.34 9.47 43.23
N ALA A 437 -20.95 10.43 42.55
CA ALA A 437 -21.90 11.32 43.20
C ALA A 437 -23.20 10.55 43.47
N SER A 438 -23.61 10.49 44.74
CA SER A 438 -24.88 9.96 45.27
C SER A 438 -24.91 8.49 45.73
N ALA A 439 -23.98 8.09 46.60
CA ALA A 439 -24.22 6.97 47.53
C ALA A 439 -23.70 7.28 48.95
N ALA A 440 -24.14 8.40 49.54
CA ALA A 440 -24.01 8.65 50.98
C ALA A 440 -24.93 9.81 51.41
N ALA A 441 -26.22 9.51 51.54
CA ALA A 441 -27.15 10.28 52.37
C ALA A 441 -28.23 9.32 52.89
N LYS A 442 -27.83 8.47 53.84
CA LYS A 442 -28.70 7.88 54.86
C LYS A 442 -27.91 7.74 56.14
#